data_AF-A0A1N6JSF8-F1
#
_entry.id   AF-A0A1N6JSF8-F1
#
_cell.length_a   1.000
_cell.length_b   1.000
_cell.length_c   1.000
_cell.angle_alpha   90.00
_cell.angle_beta   90.00
_cell.angle_gamma   90.00
#
_symmetry.space_group_name_H-M   'P 1'
#
loop_
_entity.id
_entity.type
_entity.pdbx_description
1 polymer ?
#
loop_
_entity_poly.entity_id
_entity_poly.type
_entity_poly.pdbx_seq_one_letter_code
_entity_poly.pdbx_strand_id
1 'polypeptide(L)'
;MSLSTLDPALPQPPASAPAAPDDGWLIRCCERRWLPDPLIRLGMRQLMGQRLRDEAINDGELRARRLNRLLDDLRTSPIAIETQAANTQHYEVPASFFHAHLGPHLKYSCCLYPEGKETLAQAETAMLELYATRAELTDGQRVLDLGCGWGSLSLWLAARYPNSQIVALSNSLGQRLFIESRAAERGLTNLKVITGNIVDFEFSEAQLAGGFDRVLSIEMFEHMKNYGLLLAKIARWMRDSAKLFVHIFVHRTLAYHFQVEDGSDWMSKYFFTGGTMPSENLLLNFQDDLRVERQWWVSGTHYERTANHWLTALDAAKDRVMPMLVDTYGARDAAIWLQRWRMFYMAVAELFGYANGNEWGVGHYRFEKR
;
A
#
# COMPACT_ATOMS: atom_id res chain seq x y z
N MET A 1 -46.59 -25.64 -18.56
CA MET A 1 -45.31 -25.98 -19.20
C MET A 1 -44.23 -25.20 -18.48
N SER A 2 -43.29 -25.91 -17.88
CA SER A 2 -42.28 -25.41 -16.95
C SER A 2 -41.16 -24.63 -17.68
N LEU A 3 -40.58 -23.67 -16.97
CA LEU A 3 -39.50 -22.76 -17.34
C LEU A 3 -38.21 -23.48 -17.75
N SER A 4 -37.44 -22.87 -18.66
CA SER A 4 -36.00 -23.10 -18.79
C SER A 4 -35.33 -21.92 -19.50
N THR A 5 -35.00 -20.88 -18.72
CA THR A 5 -34.00 -19.87 -19.08
C THR A 5 -32.62 -20.40 -18.67
N LEU A 6 -31.72 -20.52 -19.65
CA LEU A 6 -30.32 -20.88 -19.46
C LEU A 6 -29.58 -19.75 -18.73
N ASP A 7 -29.07 -20.06 -17.55
CA ASP A 7 -28.22 -19.22 -16.71
C ASP A 7 -26.76 -19.35 -17.20
N PRO A 8 -26.06 -18.26 -17.55
CA PRO A 8 -24.64 -18.34 -17.90
C PRO A 8 -23.83 -18.59 -16.63
N ALA A 9 -23.41 -19.85 -16.44
CA ALA A 9 -22.63 -20.31 -15.32
C ALA A 9 -21.42 -19.39 -15.04
N LEU A 10 -21.38 -18.87 -13.81
CA LEU A 10 -20.22 -18.20 -13.23
C LEU A 10 -18.99 -19.12 -13.34
N PRO A 11 -17.80 -18.57 -13.68
CA PRO A 11 -16.58 -19.36 -13.75
C PRO A 11 -16.29 -20.02 -12.39
N GLN A 12 -16.02 -21.32 -12.41
CA GLN A 12 -15.60 -22.09 -11.24
C GLN A 12 -14.28 -21.52 -10.69
N PRO A 13 -14.12 -21.38 -9.37
CA PRO A 13 -12.86 -20.93 -8.79
C PRO A 13 -11.73 -21.92 -9.13
N PRO A 14 -10.51 -21.43 -9.38
CA PRO A 14 -9.37 -22.30 -9.68
C PRO A 14 -9.06 -23.26 -8.53
N ALA A 15 -8.45 -24.40 -8.86
CA ALA A 15 -8.02 -25.43 -7.91
C ALA A 15 -7.25 -24.81 -6.73
N SER A 16 -7.58 -25.24 -5.51
CA SER A 16 -7.08 -24.65 -4.27
C SER A 16 -5.55 -24.67 -4.23
N ALA A 17 -4.96 -23.49 -4.05
CA ALA A 17 -3.59 -23.32 -3.61
C ALA A 17 -3.32 -24.21 -2.37
N PRO A 18 -2.09 -24.71 -2.16
CA PRO A 18 -1.77 -25.48 -0.95
C PRO A 18 -2.22 -24.70 0.28
N ALA A 19 -2.85 -25.41 1.23
CA ALA A 19 -3.36 -24.79 2.44
C ALA A 19 -2.20 -24.10 3.18
N ALA A 20 -2.34 -22.79 3.43
CA ALA A 20 -1.37 -22.04 4.19
C ALA A 20 -1.14 -22.70 5.56
N PRO A 21 0.10 -22.67 6.10
CA PRO A 21 0.41 -23.27 7.39
C PRO A 21 -0.53 -22.73 8.49
N ASP A 22 -0.91 -23.62 9.42
CA ASP A 22 -1.74 -23.25 10.58
C ASP A 22 -0.99 -22.24 11.46
N ASP A 23 -1.73 -21.27 11.98
CA ASP A 23 -1.14 -20.23 12.82
C ASP A 23 -0.65 -20.86 14.14
N GLY A 24 0.56 -20.49 14.57
CA GLY A 24 1.11 -20.99 15.83
C GLY A 24 0.19 -20.72 17.02
N TRP A 25 0.25 -21.57 18.06
CA TRP A 25 -0.58 -21.44 19.26
C TRP A 25 -0.50 -20.04 19.89
N LEU A 26 0.68 -19.43 19.93
CA LEU A 26 0.89 -18.07 20.44
C LEU A 26 0.08 -17.02 19.66
N ILE A 27 0.06 -17.12 18.33
CA ILE A 27 -0.69 -16.20 17.47
C ILE A 27 -2.19 -16.32 17.76
N ARG A 28 -2.71 -17.55 17.89
CA ARG A 28 -4.11 -17.75 18.27
C ARG A 28 -4.44 -17.16 19.64
N CYS A 29 -3.52 -17.19 20.60
CA CYS A 29 -3.70 -16.51 21.88
C CYS A 29 -3.76 -14.98 21.71
N CYS A 30 -2.92 -14.40 20.84
CA CYS A 30 -2.97 -12.98 20.49
C CYS A 30 -4.30 -12.60 19.82
N GLU A 31 -4.75 -13.40 18.85
CA GLU A 31 -6.01 -13.19 18.11
C GLU A 31 -7.25 -13.29 19.00
N ARG A 32 -7.21 -14.15 20.03
CA ARG A 32 -8.27 -14.29 21.03
C ARG A 32 -8.20 -13.25 22.16
N ARG A 33 -7.23 -12.33 22.12
CA ARG A 33 -6.96 -11.34 23.17
C ARG A 33 -6.68 -11.94 24.54
N TRP A 34 -6.08 -13.13 24.59
CA TRP A 34 -5.63 -13.74 25.85
C TRP A 34 -4.32 -13.14 26.36
N LEU A 35 -3.60 -12.41 25.51
CA LEU A 35 -2.40 -11.67 25.85
C LEU A 35 -2.64 -10.16 25.79
N PRO A 36 -2.12 -9.38 26.74
CA PRO A 36 -2.22 -7.93 26.71
C PRO A 36 -1.31 -7.33 25.63
N ASP A 37 -1.74 -6.22 25.03
CA ASP A 37 -1.04 -5.56 23.91
C ASP A 37 0.47 -5.30 24.16
N PRO A 38 0.94 -4.89 25.37
CA PRO A 38 2.37 -4.71 25.62
C PRO A 38 3.20 -5.99 25.43
N LEU A 39 2.65 -7.16 25.78
CA LEU A 39 3.32 -8.45 25.56
C LEU A 39 3.31 -8.85 24.09
N ILE A 40 2.21 -8.59 23.38
CA ILE A 40 2.12 -8.80 21.92
C ILE A 40 3.19 -7.95 21.20
N ARG A 41 3.27 -6.66 21.53
CA ARG A 41 4.26 -5.72 20.99
C ARG A 41 5.70 -6.10 21.31
N LEU A 42 5.96 -6.61 22.52
CA LEU A 42 7.27 -7.14 22.88
C LEU A 42 7.66 -8.32 21.97
N GLY A 43 6.75 -9.25 21.71
CA GLY A 43 6.96 -10.36 20.79
C GLY A 43 7.22 -9.88 19.36
N MET A 44 6.45 -8.91 18.86
CA MET A 44 6.67 -8.30 17.54
C MET A 44 8.07 -7.69 17.40
N ARG A 45 8.56 -6.95 18.40
CA ARG A 45 9.93 -6.41 18.40
C ARG A 45 11.00 -7.49 18.39
N GLN A 46 10.78 -8.61 19.10
CA GLN A 46 11.70 -9.75 19.06
C GLN A 46 11.77 -10.38 17.67
N LEU A 47 10.62 -10.55 17.00
CA LEU A 47 10.54 -11.06 15.63
C LEU A 47 11.26 -10.13 14.64
N MET A 48 11.18 -8.81 14.81
CA MET A 48 11.94 -7.86 13.98
C MET A 48 13.44 -8.00 14.16
N GLY A 49 13.91 -8.10 15.40
CA GLY A 49 15.32 -8.36 15.68
C GLY A 49 15.79 -9.70 15.12
N GLN A 50 14.93 -10.72 15.12
CA GLN A 50 15.21 -12.02 14.49
C GLN A 50 15.30 -11.88 12.97
N ARG A 51 14.33 -11.22 12.32
CA ARG A 51 14.34 -10.98 10.88
C ARG A 51 15.61 -10.27 10.40
N LEU A 52 16.09 -9.26 11.14
CA LEU A 52 17.36 -8.59 10.82
C LEU A 52 18.55 -9.55 10.82
N ARG A 53 18.58 -10.51 11.76
CA ARG A 53 19.63 -11.55 11.81
C ARG A 53 19.47 -12.55 10.67
N ASP A 54 18.26 -13.02 10.41
CA ASP A 54 17.97 -14.00 9.36
C ASP A 54 18.32 -13.44 7.98
N GLU A 55 18.01 -12.16 7.77
CA GLU A 55 18.36 -11.40 6.56
C GLU A 55 19.81 -10.93 6.53
N ALA A 56 20.63 -11.34 7.52
CA ALA A 56 22.06 -11.13 7.58
C ALA A 56 22.47 -9.65 7.51
N ILE A 57 21.79 -8.79 8.28
CA ILE A 57 22.03 -7.33 8.31
C ILE A 57 23.51 -6.94 8.46
N ASN A 58 24.28 -7.73 9.22
CA ASN A 58 25.69 -7.48 9.56
C ASN A 58 26.69 -8.21 8.65
N ASP A 59 26.25 -8.95 7.63
CA ASP A 59 27.12 -9.62 6.65
C ASP A 59 26.97 -8.97 5.28
N GLY A 60 27.95 -8.13 4.92
CA GLY A 60 27.92 -7.38 3.66
C GLY A 60 27.97 -8.27 2.42
N GLU A 61 28.72 -9.37 2.45
CA GLU A 61 28.88 -10.27 1.30
C GLU A 61 27.62 -11.10 1.07
N LEU A 62 27.05 -11.67 2.14
CA LEU A 62 25.81 -12.42 2.06
C LEU A 62 24.64 -11.51 1.65
N ARG A 63 24.56 -10.30 2.20
CA ARG A 63 23.55 -9.30 1.82
C ARG A 63 23.64 -8.95 0.34
N ALA A 64 24.84 -8.71 -0.19
CA ALA A 64 25.03 -8.41 -1.61
C ALA A 64 24.62 -9.58 -2.51
N ARG A 65 24.97 -10.82 -2.15
CA ARG A 65 24.55 -12.03 -2.87
C ARG A 65 23.03 -12.20 -2.89
N ARG A 66 22.36 -11.97 -1.75
CA ARG A 66 20.89 -12.05 -1.65
C ARG A 66 20.20 -10.97 -2.46
N LEU A 67 20.70 -9.73 -2.42
CA LEU A 67 20.18 -8.65 -3.25
C LEU A 67 20.30 -8.99 -4.74
N ASN A 68 21.45 -9.48 -5.21
CA ASN A 68 21.61 -9.84 -6.62
C ASN A 68 20.65 -10.95 -7.05
N ARG A 69 20.44 -11.98 -6.21
CA ARG A 69 19.45 -13.02 -6.48
C ARG A 69 18.04 -12.44 -6.58
N LEU A 70 17.66 -11.57 -5.64
CA LEU A 70 16.36 -10.90 -5.68
C LEU A 70 16.22 -10.05 -6.96
N LEU A 71 17.27 -9.35 -7.39
CA LEU A 71 17.23 -8.56 -8.63
C LEU A 71 17.01 -9.45 -9.86
N ASP A 72 17.68 -10.59 -9.93
CA ASP A 72 17.51 -11.56 -11.03
C ASP A 72 16.08 -12.13 -11.05
N ASP A 73 15.53 -12.47 -9.89
CA ASP A 73 14.14 -12.93 -9.74
C ASP A 73 13.14 -11.84 -10.13
N LEU A 74 13.32 -10.60 -9.65
CA LEU A 74 12.43 -9.47 -9.96
C LEU A 74 12.42 -9.15 -11.47
N ARG A 75 13.58 -9.22 -12.14
CA ARG A 75 13.71 -8.94 -13.59
C ARG A 75 13.03 -9.99 -14.47
N THR A 76 12.92 -11.22 -13.99
CA THR A 76 12.29 -12.33 -14.72
C THR A 76 10.82 -12.54 -14.34
N SER A 77 10.37 -11.93 -13.23
CA SER A 77 8.99 -11.96 -12.77
C SER A 77 8.03 -11.18 -13.70
N PRO A 78 6.70 -11.43 -13.61
CA PRO A 78 5.70 -10.50 -14.15
C PRO A 78 5.69 -9.18 -13.37
N ILE A 79 4.94 -8.16 -13.84
CA ILE A 79 4.81 -6.86 -13.15
C ILE A 79 4.30 -7.04 -11.71
N ALA A 80 3.32 -7.91 -11.51
CA ALA A 80 2.80 -8.27 -10.19
C ALA A 80 2.39 -9.74 -10.17
N ILE A 81 2.36 -10.32 -8.97
CA ILE A 81 1.81 -11.65 -8.68
C ILE A 81 0.69 -11.49 -7.65
N GLU A 82 -0.19 -12.49 -7.53
CA GLU A 82 -1.20 -12.53 -6.47
C GLU A 82 -2.10 -11.28 -6.39
N THR A 83 -2.38 -10.64 -7.54
CA THR A 83 -3.12 -9.37 -7.59
C THR A 83 -4.53 -9.46 -7.02
N GLN A 84 -5.17 -10.64 -7.13
CA GLN A 84 -6.47 -10.90 -6.51
C GLN A 84 -6.35 -11.05 -5.00
N ALA A 85 -5.39 -11.83 -4.50
CA ALA A 85 -5.19 -12.02 -3.06
C ALA A 85 -4.84 -10.70 -2.35
N ALA A 86 -4.03 -9.83 -2.97
CA ALA A 86 -3.73 -8.50 -2.45
C ALA A 86 -5.01 -7.63 -2.30
N ASN A 87 -5.93 -7.72 -3.26
CA ASN A 87 -7.21 -7.01 -3.18
C ASN A 87 -8.11 -7.55 -2.08
N THR A 88 -8.18 -8.86 -1.98
CA THR A 88 -8.94 -9.58 -0.95
C THR A 88 -8.45 -9.21 0.45
N GLN A 89 -7.14 -9.13 0.68
CA GLN A 89 -6.58 -8.87 2.02
C GLN A 89 -6.83 -7.46 2.57
N HIS A 90 -6.80 -6.43 1.73
CA HIS A 90 -6.90 -5.03 2.18
C HIS A 90 -8.22 -4.35 1.84
N TYR A 91 -8.96 -4.85 0.85
CA TYR A 91 -10.14 -4.16 0.32
C TYR A 91 -11.42 -5.01 0.39
N GLU A 92 -11.41 -6.13 1.11
CA GLU A 92 -12.61 -6.89 1.47
C GLU A 92 -13.58 -6.09 2.35
N VAL A 93 -13.06 -5.25 3.23
CA VAL A 93 -13.88 -4.40 4.10
C VAL A 93 -14.39 -3.16 3.34
N PRO A 94 -15.62 -2.71 3.63
CA PRO A 94 -16.19 -1.54 2.95
C PRO A 94 -15.42 -0.26 3.27
N ALA A 95 -15.51 0.76 2.40
CA ALA A 95 -14.90 2.07 2.62
C ALA A 95 -15.29 2.71 3.98
N SER A 96 -16.50 2.41 4.45
CA SER A 96 -17.02 2.86 5.75
C SER A 96 -16.20 2.36 6.94
N PHE A 97 -15.54 1.20 6.82
CA PHE A 97 -14.60 0.69 7.82
C PHE A 97 -13.44 1.67 7.98
N PHE A 98 -12.76 2.02 6.88
CA PHE A 98 -11.65 2.97 6.90
C PHE A 98 -12.07 4.37 7.34
N HIS A 99 -13.25 4.81 6.93
CA HIS A 99 -13.84 6.08 7.39
C HIS A 99 -14.01 6.19 8.91
N ALA A 100 -14.17 5.06 9.61
CA ALA A 100 -14.45 5.06 11.04
C ALA A 100 -13.23 5.44 11.89
N HIS A 101 -12.00 5.21 11.39
CA HIS A 101 -10.77 5.36 12.16
C HIS A 101 -9.56 5.97 11.42
N LEU A 102 -9.59 6.09 10.09
CA LEU A 102 -8.59 6.90 9.37
C LEU A 102 -8.86 8.40 9.53
N GLY A 103 -7.95 9.25 9.04
CA GLY A 103 -8.14 10.69 9.04
C GLY A 103 -9.12 11.15 7.95
N PRO A 104 -9.41 12.46 7.88
CA PRO A 104 -10.40 13.04 6.98
C PRO A 104 -10.08 12.85 5.49
N HIS A 105 -8.81 12.63 5.14
CA HIS A 105 -8.39 12.33 3.77
C HIS A 105 -8.37 10.83 3.48
N LEU A 106 -8.69 9.96 4.45
CA LEU A 106 -8.66 8.49 4.32
C LEU A 106 -7.33 7.98 3.80
N LYS A 107 -6.25 8.58 4.29
CA LYS A 107 -4.91 8.23 3.84
C LYS A 107 -4.53 6.92 4.49
N TYR A 108 -4.58 5.83 3.74
CA TYR A 108 -4.13 4.50 4.20
C TYR A 108 -2.67 4.25 3.78
N SER A 109 -1.78 5.11 4.26
CA SER A 109 -0.31 5.05 4.07
C SER A 109 0.37 6.00 5.06
N CYS A 110 1.70 5.93 5.21
CA CYS A 110 2.47 6.72 6.19
C CYS A 110 2.18 8.24 6.14
N CYS A 111 1.77 8.85 7.27
CA CYS A 111 1.54 10.30 7.39
C CYS A 111 2.82 11.03 7.85
N LEU A 112 2.82 12.38 7.89
CA LEU A 112 4.00 13.16 8.27
C LEU A 112 3.77 13.87 9.61
N TYR A 113 4.74 13.79 10.52
CA TYR A 113 4.66 14.42 11.85
C TYR A 113 5.88 15.33 12.08
N PRO A 114 5.95 16.52 11.47
CA PRO A 114 7.12 17.39 11.54
C PRO A 114 7.60 17.71 12.97
N GLU A 115 6.68 18.02 13.87
CA GLU A 115 6.95 18.37 15.26
C GLU A 115 6.63 17.22 16.24
N GLY A 116 6.01 16.14 15.76
CA GLY A 116 5.69 14.95 16.57
C GLY A 116 4.48 15.13 17.49
N LYS A 117 3.66 16.16 17.27
CA LYS A 117 2.47 16.51 18.07
C LYS A 117 1.23 16.79 17.22
N GLU A 118 1.33 16.58 15.91
CA GLU A 118 0.23 16.69 14.97
C GLU A 118 -0.86 15.68 15.29
N THR A 119 -2.11 16.11 15.17
CA THR A 119 -3.25 15.19 15.04
C THR A 119 -3.14 14.36 13.77
N LEU A 120 -3.87 13.23 13.67
CA LEU A 120 -3.88 12.43 12.44
C LEU A 120 -4.28 13.25 11.20
N ALA A 121 -5.27 14.15 11.33
CA ALA A 121 -5.71 15.01 10.23
C ALA A 121 -4.63 15.99 9.74
N GLN A 122 -3.90 16.59 10.68
CA GLN A 122 -2.75 17.45 10.36
C GLN A 122 -1.65 16.63 9.69
N ALA A 123 -1.37 15.42 10.19
CA ALA A 123 -0.33 14.56 9.67
C ALA A 123 -0.62 14.04 8.24
N GLU A 124 -1.88 13.72 7.94
CA GLU A 124 -2.32 13.38 6.58
C GLU A 124 -2.07 14.55 5.62
N THR A 125 -2.51 15.75 6.02
CA THR A 125 -2.37 16.97 5.21
C THR A 125 -0.90 17.30 4.97
N ALA A 126 -0.07 17.25 6.01
CA ALA A 126 1.36 17.53 5.91
C ALA A 126 2.09 16.57 4.94
N MET A 127 1.69 15.29 4.90
CA MET A 127 2.27 14.35 3.94
C MET A 127 1.81 14.62 2.51
N LEU A 128 0.54 14.97 2.30
CA LEU A 128 0.01 15.33 0.97
C LEU A 128 0.70 16.60 0.42
N GLU A 129 0.93 17.60 1.28
CA GLU A 129 1.70 18.80 0.94
C GLU A 129 3.16 18.48 0.61
N LEU A 130 3.77 17.53 1.34
CA LEU A 130 5.12 17.07 1.04
C LEU A 130 5.18 16.36 -0.33
N TYR A 131 4.15 15.60 -0.70
CA TYR A 131 4.06 15.03 -2.06
C TYR A 131 4.00 16.11 -3.12
N ALA A 132 3.17 17.15 -2.94
CA ALA A 132 3.10 18.26 -3.87
C ALA A 132 4.45 18.97 -4.05
N THR A 133 5.17 19.17 -2.95
CA THR A 133 6.51 19.76 -2.97
C THR A 133 7.50 18.86 -3.70
N ARG A 134 7.59 17.58 -3.32
CA ARG A 134 8.59 16.65 -3.86
C ARG A 134 8.30 16.26 -5.30
N ALA A 135 7.03 16.13 -5.69
CA ALA A 135 6.60 15.83 -7.05
C ALA A 135 6.52 17.08 -7.95
N GLU A 136 6.80 18.28 -7.44
CA GLU A 136 6.73 19.54 -8.20
C GLU A 136 5.35 19.73 -8.86
N LEU A 137 4.30 19.57 -8.07
CA LEU A 137 2.92 19.72 -8.51
C LEU A 137 2.56 21.21 -8.63
N THR A 138 2.03 21.58 -9.79
CA THR A 138 1.52 22.92 -10.08
C THR A 138 0.13 22.83 -10.68
N ASP A 139 -0.66 23.89 -10.52
CA ASP A 139 -1.98 23.92 -11.16
C ASP A 139 -1.87 23.94 -12.69
N GLY A 140 -2.86 23.37 -13.38
CA GLY A 140 -2.85 23.19 -14.84
C GLY A 140 -2.17 21.91 -15.34
N GLN A 141 -1.67 21.04 -14.47
CA GLN A 141 -1.02 19.78 -14.85
C GLN A 141 -2.03 18.66 -15.10
N ARG A 142 -1.64 17.68 -15.92
CA ARG A 142 -2.33 16.39 -16.02
C ARG A 142 -1.62 15.37 -15.16
N VAL A 143 -2.30 14.88 -14.12
CA VAL A 143 -1.71 14.07 -13.05
C VAL A 143 -2.35 12.69 -12.99
N LEU A 144 -1.52 11.63 -12.99
CA LEU A 144 -1.95 10.25 -12.73
C LEU A 144 -1.66 9.86 -11.28
N ASP A 145 -2.68 9.46 -10.54
CA ASP A 145 -2.58 8.78 -9.24
C ASP A 145 -2.70 7.25 -9.47
N LEU A 146 -1.56 6.56 -9.42
CA LEU A 146 -1.42 5.15 -9.74
C LEU A 146 -1.46 4.28 -8.47
N GLY A 147 -2.57 3.57 -8.29
CA GLY A 147 -2.87 2.86 -7.04
C GLY A 147 -3.57 3.77 -6.03
N CYS A 148 -4.64 4.44 -6.45
CA CYS A 148 -5.20 5.58 -5.70
C CYS A 148 -5.90 5.24 -4.37
N GLY A 149 -6.07 3.96 -4.03
CA GLY A 149 -6.72 3.51 -2.79
C GLY A 149 -8.12 4.11 -2.62
N TRP A 150 -8.38 4.72 -1.45
CA TRP A 150 -9.64 5.44 -1.18
C TRP A 150 -9.66 6.89 -1.72
N GLY A 151 -8.74 7.24 -2.62
CA GLY A 151 -8.66 8.53 -3.29
C GLY A 151 -8.14 9.67 -2.43
N SER A 152 -7.38 9.36 -1.38
CA SER A 152 -6.78 10.37 -0.50
C SER A 152 -6.02 11.44 -1.28
N LEU A 153 -5.08 11.00 -2.12
CA LEU A 153 -4.30 11.88 -2.98
C LEU A 153 -5.16 12.47 -4.11
N SER A 154 -5.88 11.64 -4.85
CA SER A 154 -6.75 12.06 -5.96
C SER A 154 -7.73 13.19 -5.60
N LEU A 155 -8.48 13.06 -4.51
CA LEU A 155 -9.46 14.06 -4.06
C LEU A 155 -8.76 15.33 -3.56
N TRP A 156 -7.62 15.18 -2.89
CA TRP A 156 -6.83 16.32 -2.42
C TRP A 156 -6.26 17.12 -3.60
N LEU A 157 -5.70 16.46 -4.61
CA LEU A 157 -5.17 17.10 -5.81
C LEU A 157 -6.26 17.84 -6.58
N ALA A 158 -7.41 17.19 -6.79
CA ALA A 158 -8.53 17.77 -7.52
C ALA A 158 -9.04 19.06 -6.85
N ALA A 159 -9.12 19.07 -5.51
CA ALA A 159 -9.50 20.26 -4.75
C ALA A 159 -8.40 21.35 -4.72
N ARG A 160 -7.13 20.95 -4.61
CA ARG A 160 -5.99 21.87 -4.47
C ARG A 160 -5.60 22.57 -5.78
N TYR A 161 -5.88 21.93 -6.91
CA TYR A 161 -5.46 22.33 -8.25
C TYR A 161 -6.64 22.27 -9.23
N PRO A 162 -7.55 23.25 -9.19
CA PRO A 162 -8.81 23.20 -9.95
C PRO A 162 -8.63 23.25 -11.48
N ASN A 163 -7.50 23.76 -11.98
CA ASN A 163 -7.21 23.79 -13.41
C ASN A 163 -6.46 22.53 -13.89
N SER A 164 -6.07 21.65 -12.97
CA SER A 164 -5.40 20.38 -13.30
C SER A 164 -6.41 19.30 -13.66
N GLN A 165 -6.01 18.35 -14.51
CA GLN A 165 -6.78 17.14 -14.78
C GLN A 165 -6.20 15.99 -13.96
N ILE A 166 -6.98 15.46 -13.02
CA ILE A 166 -6.57 14.33 -12.20
C ILE A 166 -7.18 13.05 -12.75
N VAL A 167 -6.34 12.04 -12.99
CA VAL A 167 -6.76 10.70 -13.36
C VAL A 167 -6.29 9.74 -12.28
N ALA A 168 -7.20 8.96 -11.73
CA ALA A 168 -6.92 7.96 -10.71
C ALA A 168 -7.09 6.56 -11.30
N LEU A 169 -6.10 5.68 -11.11
CA LEU A 169 -6.20 4.27 -11.50
C LEU A 169 -6.25 3.40 -10.25
N SER A 170 -7.34 2.65 -10.10
CA SER A 170 -7.53 1.63 -9.06
C SER A 170 -7.90 0.31 -9.73
N ASN A 171 -7.54 -0.81 -9.13
CA ASN A 171 -8.02 -2.12 -9.56
C ASN A 171 -9.37 -2.52 -8.90
N SER A 172 -9.93 -1.68 -8.02
CA SER A 172 -11.16 -1.91 -7.29
C SER A 172 -12.30 -1.02 -7.79
N LEU A 173 -13.41 -1.65 -8.19
CA LEU A 173 -14.63 -0.93 -8.53
C LEU A 173 -15.21 -0.19 -7.30
N GLY A 174 -15.13 -0.79 -6.11
CA GLY A 174 -15.62 -0.16 -4.88
C GLY A 174 -14.88 1.13 -4.53
N GLN A 175 -13.55 1.15 -4.69
CA GLN A 175 -12.75 2.36 -4.54
C GLN A 175 -13.17 3.43 -5.55
N ARG A 176 -13.34 3.04 -6.82
CA ARG A 176 -13.80 3.97 -7.86
C ARG A 176 -15.12 4.64 -7.49
N LEU A 177 -16.15 3.86 -7.20
CA LEU A 177 -17.48 4.37 -6.87
C LEU A 177 -17.46 5.29 -5.65
N PHE A 178 -16.66 4.91 -4.64
CA PHE A 178 -16.45 5.73 -3.46
C PHE A 178 -15.83 7.10 -3.81
N ILE A 179 -14.76 7.12 -4.58
CA ILE A 179 -14.06 8.35 -4.96
C ILE A 179 -14.95 9.25 -5.81
N GLU A 180 -15.67 8.69 -6.79
CA GLU A 180 -16.61 9.43 -7.63
C GLU A 180 -17.74 10.08 -6.80
N SER A 181 -18.30 9.36 -5.81
CA SER A 181 -19.28 9.92 -4.86
C SER A 181 -18.72 11.11 -4.08
N ARG A 182 -17.51 10.95 -3.51
CA ARG A 182 -16.86 12.01 -2.73
C ARG A 182 -16.46 13.21 -3.58
N ALA A 183 -16.11 12.99 -4.85
CA ALA A 183 -15.85 14.06 -5.80
C ALA A 183 -17.13 14.85 -6.10
N ALA A 184 -18.23 14.15 -6.38
CA ALA A 184 -19.54 14.77 -6.63
C ALA A 184 -20.04 15.58 -5.41
N GLU A 185 -19.94 15.02 -4.20
CA GLU A 185 -20.31 15.70 -2.95
C GLU A 185 -19.51 17.01 -2.72
N ARG A 186 -18.28 17.08 -3.23
CA ARG A 186 -17.39 18.24 -3.12
C ARG A 186 -17.44 19.16 -4.35
N GLY A 187 -18.23 18.83 -5.37
CA GLY A 187 -18.29 19.58 -6.63
C GLY A 187 -16.99 19.53 -7.45
N LEU A 188 -16.17 18.49 -7.30
CA LEU A 188 -14.90 18.33 -8.01
C LEU A 188 -15.17 17.75 -9.40
N THR A 189 -15.00 18.57 -10.44
CA THR A 189 -15.30 18.20 -11.84
C THR A 189 -14.06 17.81 -12.64
N ASN A 190 -12.87 17.97 -12.06
CA ASN A 190 -11.58 17.77 -12.70
C ASN A 190 -10.91 16.42 -12.36
N LEU A 191 -11.64 15.49 -11.73
CA LEU A 191 -11.19 14.15 -11.37
C LEU A 191 -11.89 13.06 -12.20
N LYS A 192 -11.13 12.17 -12.81
CA LYS A 192 -11.60 10.96 -13.48
C LYS A 192 -11.02 9.72 -12.81
N VAL A 193 -11.85 8.74 -12.48
CA VAL A 193 -11.40 7.48 -11.88
C VAL A 193 -11.59 6.32 -12.86
N ILE A 194 -10.57 5.49 -13.00
CA ILE A 194 -10.54 4.34 -13.91
C ILE A 194 -10.33 3.09 -13.10
N THR A 195 -11.12 2.04 -13.39
CA THR A 195 -10.91 0.70 -12.83
C THR A 195 -10.09 -0.13 -13.81
N GLY A 196 -8.91 -0.59 -13.39
CA GLY A 196 -8.03 -1.43 -14.20
C GLY A 196 -6.87 -2.02 -13.41
N ASN A 197 -6.46 -3.25 -13.77
CA ASN A 197 -5.28 -3.90 -13.20
C ASN A 197 -4.03 -3.38 -13.92
N ILE A 198 -3.07 -2.81 -13.18
CA ILE A 198 -1.81 -2.27 -13.74
C ILE A 198 -1.02 -3.26 -14.61
N VAL A 199 -1.15 -4.57 -14.36
CA VAL A 199 -0.48 -5.60 -15.16
C VAL A 199 -0.99 -5.57 -16.61
N ASP A 200 -2.30 -5.51 -16.78
CA ASP A 200 -2.98 -5.69 -18.07
C ASP A 200 -3.44 -4.37 -18.69
N PHE A 201 -3.61 -3.33 -17.86
CA PHE A 201 -4.12 -2.04 -18.27
C PHE A 201 -3.10 -1.30 -19.13
N GLU A 202 -3.61 -0.68 -20.20
CA GLU A 202 -2.90 0.21 -21.09
C GLU A 202 -3.86 1.34 -21.48
N PHE A 203 -3.37 2.57 -21.51
CA PHE A 203 -4.20 3.69 -21.93
C PHE A 203 -4.29 3.70 -23.46
N SER A 204 -5.48 3.90 -24.01
CA SER A 204 -5.60 4.16 -25.44
C SER A 204 -4.96 5.52 -25.79
N GLU A 205 -4.59 5.71 -27.05
CA GLU A 205 -4.01 6.98 -27.53
C GLU A 205 -4.90 8.19 -27.19
N ALA A 206 -6.21 8.02 -27.36
CA ALA A 206 -7.20 9.04 -26.99
C ALA A 206 -7.25 9.30 -25.47
N GLN A 207 -7.05 8.28 -24.64
CA GLN A 207 -7.00 8.44 -23.18
C GLN A 207 -5.69 9.04 -22.70
N LEU A 208 -4.56 8.75 -23.36
CA LEU A 208 -3.27 9.37 -23.04
C LEU A 208 -3.30 10.86 -23.33
N ALA A 209 -3.95 11.30 -24.40
CA ALA A 209 -4.08 12.73 -24.74
C ALA A 209 -2.72 13.47 -24.66
N GLY A 210 -1.66 12.84 -25.20
CA GLY A 210 -0.30 13.36 -25.16
C GLY A 210 0.49 13.07 -23.87
N GLY A 211 -0.06 12.31 -22.93
CA GLY A 211 0.61 11.82 -21.71
C GLY A 211 0.30 12.62 -20.45
N PHE A 212 0.89 12.19 -19.33
CA PHE A 212 0.79 12.86 -18.02
C PHE A 212 2.00 13.75 -17.77
N ASP A 213 1.79 14.90 -17.13
CA ASP A 213 2.86 15.79 -16.65
C ASP A 213 3.46 15.26 -15.33
N ARG A 214 2.65 14.59 -14.52
CA ARG A 214 3.04 13.94 -13.27
C ARG A 214 2.39 12.59 -13.13
N VAL A 215 3.15 11.62 -12.65
CA VAL A 215 2.63 10.34 -12.16
C VAL A 215 3.02 10.23 -10.70
N LEU A 216 2.09 9.87 -9.83
CA LEU A 216 2.33 9.63 -8.41
C LEU A 216 1.87 8.22 -8.08
N SER A 217 2.64 7.51 -7.27
CA SER A 217 2.27 6.21 -6.73
C SER A 217 2.62 6.16 -5.26
N ILE A 218 1.62 5.90 -4.42
CA ILE A 218 1.74 5.92 -2.96
C ILE A 218 1.42 4.52 -2.43
N GLU A 219 2.44 3.82 -1.92
CA GLU A 219 2.30 2.48 -1.32
C GLU A 219 1.56 1.49 -2.25
N MET A 220 2.07 1.37 -3.48
CA MET A 220 1.62 0.39 -4.47
C MET A 220 2.78 -0.47 -5.02
N PHE A 221 4.00 0.07 -5.08
CA PHE A 221 5.18 -0.61 -5.63
C PHE A 221 5.64 -1.82 -4.80
N GLU A 222 5.34 -1.89 -3.52
CA GLU A 222 5.60 -3.03 -2.64
C GLU A 222 4.85 -4.30 -3.05
N HIS A 223 3.73 -4.14 -3.79
CA HIS A 223 2.95 -5.25 -4.34
C HIS A 223 3.47 -5.69 -5.72
N MET A 224 4.44 -4.95 -6.28
CA MET A 224 4.99 -5.21 -7.60
C MET A 224 6.24 -6.08 -7.51
N LYS A 225 6.61 -6.67 -8.65
CA LYS A 225 7.79 -7.53 -8.81
C LYS A 225 8.71 -6.97 -9.88
N ASN A 226 8.29 -6.98 -11.14
CA ASN A 226 9.14 -6.47 -12.21
C ASN A 226 9.08 -4.95 -12.33
N TYR A 227 9.92 -4.27 -11.55
CA TYR A 227 10.04 -2.81 -11.55
C TYR A 227 10.52 -2.26 -12.90
N GLY A 228 11.36 -3.00 -13.64
CA GLY A 228 11.81 -2.58 -14.97
C GLY A 228 10.65 -2.48 -15.96
N LEU A 229 9.84 -3.54 -16.09
CA LEU A 229 8.66 -3.54 -16.95
C LEU A 229 7.61 -2.52 -16.50
N LEU A 230 7.44 -2.35 -15.18
CA LEU A 230 6.52 -1.35 -14.62
C LEU A 230 6.96 0.08 -14.96
N LEU A 231 8.23 0.42 -14.73
CA LEU A 231 8.77 1.75 -15.01
C LEU A 231 8.77 2.04 -16.51
N ALA A 232 9.08 1.06 -17.35
CA ALA A 232 8.95 1.16 -18.81
C ALA A 232 7.50 1.45 -19.24
N LYS A 233 6.52 0.79 -18.61
CA LYS A 233 5.10 1.06 -18.85
C LYS A 233 4.72 2.48 -18.44
N ILE A 234 5.11 2.91 -17.25
CA ILE A 234 4.83 4.26 -16.75
C ILE A 234 5.48 5.32 -17.65
N ALA A 235 6.72 5.10 -18.12
CA ALA A 235 7.43 6.02 -19.01
C ALA A 235 6.67 6.27 -20.33
N ARG A 236 5.97 5.27 -20.86
CA ARG A 236 5.13 5.43 -22.07
C ARG A 236 3.90 6.30 -21.83
N TRP A 237 3.41 6.38 -20.59
CA TRP A 237 2.27 7.22 -20.23
C TRP A 237 2.67 8.68 -19.96
N MET A 238 3.97 8.91 -19.80
CA MET A 238 4.54 10.20 -19.41
C MET A 238 4.90 11.07 -20.61
N ARG A 239 4.63 12.37 -20.49
CA ARG A 239 5.26 13.40 -21.33
C ARG A 239 6.77 13.42 -21.11
N ASP A 240 7.51 14.02 -22.04
CA ASP A 240 8.98 13.98 -22.00
C ASP A 240 9.59 14.72 -20.81
N SER A 241 8.97 15.82 -20.37
CA SER A 241 9.40 16.57 -19.17
C SER A 241 8.68 16.13 -17.88
N ALA A 242 7.92 15.03 -17.93
CA ALA A 242 7.15 14.58 -16.79
C ALA A 242 8.04 13.99 -15.69
N LYS A 243 7.48 13.97 -14.48
CA LYS A 243 8.10 13.35 -13.32
C LYS A 243 7.22 12.24 -12.76
N LEU A 244 7.83 11.13 -12.36
CA LEU A 244 7.19 10.10 -11.55
C LEU A 244 7.63 10.30 -10.10
N PHE A 245 6.68 10.36 -9.16
CA PHE A 245 6.96 10.36 -7.74
C PHE A 245 6.46 9.06 -7.10
N VAL A 246 7.33 8.38 -6.37
CA VAL A 246 7.03 7.12 -5.68
C VAL A 246 7.23 7.31 -4.18
N HIS A 247 6.19 7.00 -3.39
CA HIS A 247 6.27 6.77 -1.96
C HIS A 247 6.14 5.27 -1.73
N ILE A 248 7.10 4.67 -1.03
CA ILE A 248 7.10 3.24 -0.70
C ILE A 248 7.79 3.02 0.64
N PHE A 249 7.26 2.12 1.47
CA PHE A 249 7.98 1.70 2.66
C PHE A 249 9.22 0.88 2.29
N VAL A 250 10.31 1.04 3.04
CA VAL A 250 11.60 0.42 2.74
C VAL A 250 12.30 -0.02 4.02
N HIS A 251 13.22 -0.95 3.89
CA HIS A 251 14.30 -1.13 4.85
C HIS A 251 15.56 -0.38 4.36
N ARG A 252 16.40 0.14 5.26
CA ARG A 252 17.57 0.97 4.90
C ARG A 252 18.60 0.28 3.99
N THR A 253 18.71 -1.05 4.06
CA THR A 253 19.73 -1.82 3.29
C THR A 253 19.26 -3.15 2.72
N LEU A 254 18.55 -3.95 3.52
CA LEU A 254 17.95 -5.23 3.12
C LEU A 254 16.79 -5.08 2.14
N ALA A 255 16.65 -6.04 1.23
CA ALA A 255 15.49 -6.23 0.38
C ALA A 255 15.16 -7.73 0.33
N TYR A 256 13.89 -8.09 0.44
CA TYR A 256 13.42 -9.48 0.45
C TYR A 256 11.94 -9.59 0.07
N HIS A 257 11.50 -10.77 -0.34
CA HIS A 257 10.08 -11.03 -0.56
C HIS A 257 9.35 -11.24 0.76
N PHE A 258 8.07 -10.83 0.81
CA PHE A 258 7.16 -11.33 1.82
C PHE A 258 6.69 -12.73 1.39
N GLN A 259 7.14 -13.75 2.13
CA GLN A 259 6.82 -15.15 1.88
C GLN A 259 6.13 -15.75 3.11
N VAL A 260 5.30 -16.77 2.87
CA VAL A 260 4.69 -17.57 3.92
C VAL A 260 5.41 -18.91 3.91
N GLU A 261 6.47 -19.01 4.72
CA GLU A 261 7.27 -20.23 4.86
C GLU A 261 6.73 -21.09 6.01
N ASP A 262 6.33 -20.46 7.11
CA ASP A 262 5.78 -21.15 8.27
C ASP A 262 4.65 -20.38 8.98
N GLY A 263 4.15 -20.96 10.07
CA GLY A 263 3.03 -20.40 10.85
C GLY A 263 3.34 -19.11 11.60
N SER A 264 4.58 -18.60 11.55
CA SER A 264 4.99 -17.32 12.12
C SER A 264 4.92 -16.14 11.14
N ASP A 265 4.78 -16.42 9.82
CA ASP A 265 4.66 -15.42 8.75
C ASP A 265 3.25 -14.82 8.65
N TRP A 266 2.62 -14.58 9.80
CA TRP A 266 1.24 -14.09 9.93
C TRP A 266 1.01 -12.80 9.14
N MET A 267 1.96 -11.87 9.18
CA MET A 267 1.85 -10.60 8.46
C MET A 267 1.81 -10.80 6.93
N SER A 268 2.66 -11.68 6.42
CA SER A 268 2.69 -12.03 4.99
C SER A 268 1.44 -12.81 4.58
N LYS A 269 0.94 -13.71 5.42
CA LYS A 269 -0.26 -14.51 5.17
C LYS A 269 -1.55 -13.70 5.13
N TYR A 270 -1.69 -12.70 6.00
CA TYR A 270 -2.95 -11.96 6.14
C TYR A 270 -2.96 -10.58 5.46
N PHE A 271 -1.80 -9.94 5.28
CA PHE A 271 -1.75 -8.56 4.82
C PHE A 271 -0.71 -8.28 3.72
N PHE A 272 0.23 -9.16 3.41
CA PHE A 272 1.27 -8.86 2.41
C PHE A 272 1.62 -10.05 1.53
N THR A 273 0.62 -10.87 1.17
CA THR A 273 0.88 -12.04 0.34
C THR A 273 1.39 -11.60 -1.03
N GLY A 274 2.51 -12.19 -1.46
CA GLY A 274 3.15 -11.84 -2.71
C GLY A 274 3.77 -10.44 -2.72
N GLY A 275 3.94 -9.77 -1.58
CA GLY A 275 4.60 -8.47 -1.49
C GLY A 275 6.13 -8.55 -1.46
N THR A 276 6.77 -7.39 -1.42
CA THR A 276 8.24 -7.23 -1.33
C THR A 276 8.54 -6.19 -0.24
N MET A 277 9.50 -6.47 0.64
CA MET A 277 10.17 -5.44 1.42
C MET A 277 11.34 -4.91 0.57
N PRO A 278 11.24 -3.72 -0.02
CA PRO A 278 12.33 -3.14 -0.79
C PRO A 278 13.42 -2.57 0.13
N SER A 279 14.66 -2.53 -0.36
CA SER A 279 15.68 -1.68 0.22
C SER A 279 15.51 -0.24 -0.27
N GLU A 280 16.02 0.72 0.49
CA GLU A 280 16.10 2.13 0.09
C GLU A 280 16.72 2.32 -1.32
N ASN A 281 17.68 1.49 -1.71
CA ASN A 281 18.37 1.61 -2.99
C ASN A 281 17.87 0.62 -4.05
N LEU A 282 16.75 -0.08 -3.81
CA LEU A 282 16.30 -1.14 -4.72
C LEU A 282 15.99 -0.59 -6.11
N LEU A 283 15.22 0.51 -6.18
CA LEU A 283 14.76 1.11 -7.43
C LEU A 283 15.90 1.71 -8.27
N LEU A 284 17.08 1.97 -7.69
CA LEU A 284 18.26 2.42 -8.44
C LEU A 284 18.79 1.36 -9.42
N ASN A 285 18.37 0.09 -9.27
CA ASN A 285 18.74 -1.03 -10.13
C ASN A 285 17.82 -1.20 -11.35
N PHE A 286 16.83 -0.31 -11.52
CA PHE A 286 15.83 -0.34 -12.60
C PHE A 286 15.70 1.06 -13.21
N GLN A 287 16.69 1.47 -14.01
CA GLN A 287 16.76 2.84 -14.53
C GLN A 287 16.94 2.91 -16.05
N ASP A 288 16.33 1.97 -16.77
CA ASP A 288 16.43 1.89 -18.23
C ASP A 288 15.59 2.98 -18.91
N ASP A 289 14.31 3.13 -18.54
CA ASP A 289 13.39 4.13 -19.12
C ASP A 289 13.19 5.38 -18.26
N LEU A 290 13.31 5.24 -16.94
CA LEU A 290 13.19 6.32 -15.95
C LEU A 290 14.41 6.32 -15.05
N ARG A 291 14.98 7.48 -14.72
CA ARG A 291 16.08 7.60 -13.75
C ARG A 291 15.65 8.36 -12.52
N VAL A 292 16.14 7.96 -11.35
CA VAL A 292 15.96 8.70 -10.10
C VAL A 292 16.72 10.02 -10.21
N GLU A 293 15.98 11.11 -10.20
CA GLU A 293 16.51 12.47 -10.09
C GLU A 293 16.84 12.81 -8.64
N ARG A 294 15.97 12.39 -7.71
CA ARG A 294 16.15 12.67 -6.28
C ARG A 294 15.49 11.61 -5.41
N GLN A 295 16.12 11.34 -4.28
CA GLN A 295 15.68 10.38 -3.27
C GLN A 295 15.67 11.04 -1.89
N TRP A 296 14.72 10.64 -1.05
CA TRP A 296 14.62 11.09 0.33
C TRP A 296 14.24 9.95 1.26
N TRP A 297 14.79 9.96 2.46
CA TRP A 297 14.35 9.15 3.58
C TRP A 297 13.33 9.89 4.43
N VAL A 298 12.27 9.20 4.83
CA VAL A 298 11.30 9.62 5.83
C VAL A 298 11.37 8.61 6.97
N SER A 299 11.71 9.09 8.18
CA SER A 299 11.88 8.25 9.37
C SER A 299 10.67 7.34 9.61
N GLY A 300 10.93 6.09 9.98
CA GLY A 300 9.88 5.15 10.35
C GLY A 300 9.02 5.62 11.53
N THR A 301 9.55 6.51 12.38
CA THR A 301 8.78 7.10 13.50
C THR A 301 7.51 7.82 13.05
N HIS A 302 7.46 8.29 11.79
CA HIS A 302 6.24 8.86 11.23
C HIS A 302 5.16 7.79 11.00
N TYR A 303 5.54 6.64 10.42
CA TYR A 303 4.62 5.53 10.19
C TYR A 303 4.22 4.86 11.51
N GLU A 304 5.15 4.77 12.47
CA GLU A 304 4.84 4.33 13.84
C GLU A 304 3.68 5.13 14.44
N ARG A 305 3.78 6.48 14.39
CA ARG A 305 2.75 7.38 14.90
C ARG A 305 1.44 7.25 14.13
N THR A 306 1.50 7.14 12.81
CA THR A 306 0.33 6.89 11.96
C THR A 306 -0.41 5.63 12.41
N ALA A 307 0.29 4.51 12.54
CA ALA A 307 -0.31 3.23 12.90
C ALA A 307 -0.86 3.24 14.35
N ASN A 308 -0.18 3.91 15.28
CA ASN A 308 -0.69 4.09 16.64
C ASN A 308 -1.95 4.99 16.69
N HIS A 309 -2.04 6.02 15.83
CA HIS A 309 -3.26 6.83 15.70
C HIS A 309 -4.41 6.01 15.11
N TRP A 310 -4.17 5.20 14.08
CA TRP A 310 -5.18 4.30 13.52
C TRP A 310 -5.65 3.26 14.53
N LEU A 311 -4.74 2.65 15.30
CA LEU A 311 -5.10 1.70 16.35
C LEU A 311 -5.99 2.34 17.42
N THR A 312 -5.59 3.51 17.93
CA THR A 312 -6.37 4.24 18.94
C THR A 312 -7.76 4.60 18.41
N ALA A 313 -7.84 5.09 17.18
CA ALA A 313 -9.10 5.44 16.56
C ALA A 313 -9.98 4.21 16.24
N LEU A 314 -9.39 3.08 15.85
CA LEU A 314 -10.11 1.82 15.63
C LEU A 314 -10.71 1.30 16.92
N ASP A 315 -9.94 1.34 18.01
CA ASP A 315 -10.43 0.93 19.34
C ASP A 315 -11.60 1.82 19.80
N ALA A 316 -11.52 3.14 19.57
CA ALA A 316 -12.61 4.07 19.85
C ALA A 316 -13.82 3.86 18.92
N ALA A 317 -13.62 3.37 17.70
CA ALA A 317 -14.66 3.14 16.71
C ALA A 317 -15.24 1.72 16.73
N LYS A 318 -14.82 0.86 17.67
CA LYS A 318 -15.17 -0.57 17.72
C LYS A 318 -16.66 -0.86 17.48
N ASP A 319 -17.54 -0.16 18.18
CA ASP A 319 -18.98 -0.42 18.10
C ASP A 319 -19.57 -0.03 16.74
N ARG A 320 -18.95 0.92 16.04
CA ARG A 320 -19.33 1.33 14.68
C ARG A 320 -18.81 0.35 13.63
N VAL A 321 -17.61 -0.20 13.80
CA VAL A 321 -16.98 -1.09 12.82
C VAL A 321 -17.42 -2.55 12.97
N MET A 322 -17.82 -2.98 14.17
CA MET A 322 -18.18 -4.38 14.41
C MET A 322 -19.29 -4.90 13.51
N PRO A 323 -20.41 -4.18 13.27
CA PRO A 323 -21.43 -4.63 12.33
C PRO A 323 -20.87 -4.85 10.91
N MET A 324 -19.99 -3.95 10.44
CA MET A 324 -19.35 -4.07 9.13
C MET A 324 -18.47 -5.32 9.04
N LEU A 325 -17.77 -5.66 10.13
CA LEU A 325 -16.96 -6.87 10.22
C LEU A 325 -17.82 -8.13 10.30
N VAL A 326 -18.99 -8.08 10.94
CA VAL A 326 -19.97 -9.18 10.95
C VAL A 326 -20.52 -9.42 9.55
N ASP A 327 -20.84 -8.36 8.81
CA ASP A 327 -21.34 -8.47 7.44
C ASP A 327 -20.27 -9.04 6.49
N THR A 328 -19.00 -8.67 6.71
CA THR A 328 -17.87 -9.09 5.84
C THR A 328 -17.37 -10.49 6.18
N TYR A 329 -17.13 -10.78 7.46
CA TYR A 329 -16.45 -12.00 7.91
C TYR A 329 -17.35 -12.99 8.65
N GLY A 330 -18.61 -12.63 8.89
CA GLY A 330 -19.55 -13.42 9.68
C GLY A 330 -19.41 -13.20 11.19
N ALA A 331 -20.53 -13.39 11.90
CA ALA A 331 -20.63 -13.14 13.35
C ALA A 331 -19.63 -13.95 14.20
N ARG A 332 -19.22 -15.14 13.71
CA ARG A 332 -18.27 -16.01 14.40
C ARG A 332 -16.85 -15.43 14.41
N ASP A 333 -16.43 -14.82 13.30
CA ASP A 333 -15.03 -14.46 13.07
C ASP A 333 -14.77 -12.95 13.16
N ALA A 334 -15.82 -12.12 13.18
CA ALA A 334 -15.70 -10.66 13.25
C ALA A 334 -14.82 -10.16 14.42
N ALA A 335 -14.94 -10.76 15.60
CA ALA A 335 -14.12 -10.38 16.76
C ALA A 335 -12.64 -10.73 16.57
N ILE A 336 -12.35 -11.87 15.94
CA ILE A 336 -10.99 -12.27 15.58
C ILE A 336 -10.44 -11.28 14.55
N TRP A 337 -11.20 -10.98 13.50
CA TRP A 337 -10.79 -10.03 12.47
C TRP A 337 -10.56 -8.61 13.01
N LEU A 338 -11.38 -8.13 13.94
CA LEU A 338 -11.08 -6.87 14.63
C LEU A 338 -9.72 -6.93 15.32
N GLN A 339 -9.41 -8.03 16.00
CA GLN A 339 -8.11 -8.20 16.64
C GLN A 339 -6.97 -8.34 15.63
N ARG A 340 -7.19 -8.98 14.47
CA ARG A 340 -6.22 -9.01 13.37
C ARG A 340 -5.91 -7.61 12.86
N TRP A 341 -6.92 -6.76 12.65
CA TRP A 341 -6.71 -5.36 12.28
C TRP A 341 -5.91 -4.58 13.33
N ARG A 342 -6.21 -4.79 14.63
CA ARG A 342 -5.41 -4.19 15.71
C ARG A 342 -3.96 -4.68 15.68
N MET A 343 -3.76 -5.99 15.55
CA MET A 343 -2.43 -6.61 15.46
C MET A 343 -1.65 -6.12 14.24
N PHE A 344 -2.32 -5.91 13.10
CA PHE A 344 -1.72 -5.30 11.92
C PHE A 344 -1.18 -3.90 12.23
N TYR A 345 -1.98 -3.02 12.84
CA TYR A 345 -1.50 -1.68 13.23
C TYR A 345 -0.41 -1.72 14.30
N MET A 346 -0.47 -2.66 15.25
CA MET A 346 0.63 -2.87 16.20
C MET A 346 1.91 -3.32 15.48
N ALA A 347 1.82 -4.28 14.55
CA ALA A 347 2.97 -4.79 13.80
C ALA A 347 3.62 -3.69 12.95
N VAL A 348 2.82 -2.88 12.25
CA VAL A 348 3.31 -1.69 11.52
C VAL A 348 3.98 -0.71 12.49
N ALA A 349 3.35 -0.42 13.64
CA ALA A 349 3.92 0.51 14.61
C ALA A 349 5.28 0.04 15.13
N GLU A 350 5.39 -1.23 15.55
CA GLU A 350 6.65 -1.78 16.05
C GLU A 350 7.73 -1.86 14.95
N LEU A 351 7.34 -2.13 13.69
CA LEU A 351 8.28 -2.28 12.57
C LEU A 351 8.97 -0.96 12.28
N PHE A 352 8.16 0.07 12.05
CA PHE A 352 8.68 1.38 11.70
C PHE A 352 9.16 2.17 12.92
N GLY A 353 8.76 1.81 14.14
CA GLY A 353 9.33 2.36 15.38
C GLY A 353 10.68 1.75 15.76
N TYR A 354 11.03 0.58 15.20
CA TYR A 354 12.24 -0.15 15.56
C TYR A 354 13.51 0.69 15.37
N ALA A 355 14.40 0.64 16.37
CA ALA A 355 15.62 1.44 16.42
C ALA A 355 15.37 2.94 16.16
N ASN A 356 14.31 3.49 16.76
CA ASN A 356 13.87 4.88 16.57
C ASN A 356 13.61 5.23 15.09
N GLY A 357 13.06 4.28 14.32
CA GLY A 357 12.69 4.44 12.91
C GLY A 357 13.85 4.53 11.93
N ASN A 358 14.98 3.90 12.26
CA ASN A 358 16.19 3.90 11.42
C ASN A 358 16.47 2.57 10.71
N GLU A 359 15.74 1.50 11.00
CA GLU A 359 15.86 0.23 10.23
C GLU A 359 14.86 0.19 9.08
N TRP A 360 13.58 0.36 9.39
CA TRP A 360 12.50 0.51 8.41
C TRP A 360 11.98 1.94 8.42
N GLY A 361 11.71 2.45 7.22
CA GLY A 361 11.20 3.80 7.01
C GLY A 361 10.46 3.91 5.69
N VAL A 362 10.36 5.11 5.16
CA VAL A 362 9.69 5.38 3.89
C VAL A 362 10.65 6.07 2.94
N GLY A 363 10.79 5.51 1.75
CA GLY A 363 11.55 6.09 0.65
C GLY A 363 10.64 6.92 -0.24
N HIS A 364 11.02 8.17 -0.49
CA HIS A 364 10.44 8.96 -1.57
C HIS A 364 11.44 9.07 -2.70
N TYR A 365 10.97 8.88 -3.93
CA TYR A 365 11.79 8.93 -5.13
C TYR A 365 11.07 9.80 -6.15
N ARG A 366 11.81 10.71 -6.76
CA ARG A 366 11.36 11.41 -7.96
C ARG A 366 12.21 10.96 -9.12
N PHE A 367 11.54 10.49 -10.16
CA PHE A 367 12.13 10.05 -11.41
C PHE A 367 11.86 11.03 -12.53
N GLU A 368 12.72 11.00 -13.53
CA GLU A 368 12.53 11.64 -14.82
C GLU A 368 12.78 10.65 -15.96
N LYS A 369 12.26 10.97 -17.14
CA LYS A 369 12.41 10.17 -18.35
C LYS A 369 13.85 10.19 -18.86
N ARG A 370 14.33 9.05 -19.38
CA ARG A 370 15.66 8.95 -19.99
C ARG A 370 15.68 9.21 -21.49
#